data_AF-A0A1Y5HLP7-F1
#
_entry.id   AF-A0A1Y5HLP7-F1
#
_cell.length_a   1.000
_cell.length_b   1.000
_cell.length_c   1.000
_cell.angle_alpha   90.00
_cell.angle_beta   90.00
_cell.angle_gamma   90.00
#
_symmetry.space_group_name_H-M   'P 1'
#
loop_
_entity.id
_entity.type
_entity.pdbx_description
1 polymer ?
#
loop_
_entity_poly.entity_id
_entity_poly.type
_entity_poly.pdbx_seq_one_letter_code
_entity_poly.pdbx_strand_id
1 'polypeptide(L)'
;MKMKQRGFTLIELMIVVAIIGILVTVAMPGYRHYVLESQRDDTMTKLLQVVQLQERFYQNNVTYTDDMAVLGFTTNGVGQWEVNFNGTATYGIEIFTCDDNIIYPDLPDIRQCFIAVATPITGVADEDSFMGLFAADNRGRRVLDFNKLVIRDWSGNDLDNAACPECIANRGNY
;
A
#
# COMPACT_ATOMS: atom_id res chain seq x y z
N MET A 1 36.57 50.48 -19.25
CA MET A 1 37.37 49.36 -18.69
C MET A 1 36.56 48.09 -18.90
N LYS A 2 36.89 47.24 -19.89
CA LYS A 2 36.14 46.00 -20.15
C LYS A 2 36.60 44.94 -19.15
N MET A 3 35.71 44.51 -18.25
CA MET A 3 35.96 43.36 -17.39
C MET A 3 36.09 42.11 -18.25
N LYS A 4 37.24 41.45 -18.18
CA LYS A 4 37.52 40.22 -18.91
C LYS A 4 36.72 39.10 -18.24
N GLN A 5 35.69 38.56 -18.92
CA GLN A 5 34.96 37.40 -18.41
C GLN A 5 35.92 36.22 -18.25
N ARG A 6 36.08 35.75 -17.01
CA ARG A 6 36.83 34.53 -16.69
C ARG A 6 35.90 33.33 -16.98
N GLY A 7 36.31 32.45 -17.89
CA GLY A 7 35.61 31.19 -18.16
C GLY A 7 35.95 30.12 -17.10
N PHE A 8 35.05 29.16 -16.92
CA PHE A 8 35.27 27.97 -16.09
C PHE A 8 36.34 27.05 -16.69
N THR A 9 37.15 26.41 -15.84
CA THR A 9 38.11 25.41 -16.26
C THR A 9 37.47 24.03 -16.40
N LEU A 10 37.99 23.19 -17.30
CA LEU A 10 37.49 21.81 -17.48
C LEU A 10 37.69 20.98 -16.20
N ILE A 11 38.76 21.26 -15.44
CA ILE A 11 39.05 20.60 -14.18
C ILE A 11 38.06 20.98 -13.06
N GLU A 12 37.63 22.24 -12.98
CA GLU A 12 36.57 22.65 -12.04
C GLU A 12 35.28 21.89 -12.32
N LEU A 13 34.91 21.76 -13.59
CA LEU A 13 33.69 21.04 -13.97
C LEU A 13 33.78 19.54 -13.61
N MET A 14 34.94 18.90 -13.79
CA MET A 14 35.12 17.50 -13.40
C MET A 14 35.02 17.29 -11.88
N ILE A 15 35.55 18.21 -11.08
CA ILE A 15 35.43 18.13 -9.62
C ILE A 15 33.95 18.30 -9.20
N VAL A 16 33.22 19.24 -9.81
CA VAL A 16 31.79 19.43 -9.54
C VAL A 16 30.98 18.18 -9.85
N VAL A 17 31.20 17.55 -11.01
CA VAL A 17 30.51 16.30 -11.39
C VAL A 17 30.86 15.16 -10.44
N ALA A 18 32.13 15.04 -10.02
CA ALA A 18 32.55 14.03 -9.05
C ALA A 18 31.85 14.21 -7.69
N ILE A 19 31.74 15.44 -7.19
CA ILE A 19 31.03 15.75 -5.94
C ILE A 19 29.54 15.41 -6.06
N ILE A 20 28.89 15.80 -7.17
CA ILE A 20 27.47 15.49 -7.40
C ILE A 20 27.24 13.97 -7.43
N GLY A 21 28.12 13.20 -8.07
CA GLY A 21 28.02 11.73 -8.10
C GLY A 21 28.04 11.09 -6.70
N ILE A 22 28.90 11.59 -5.81
CA ILE A 22 28.98 11.11 -4.42
C ILE A 22 27.70 11.48 -3.66
N LEU A 23 27.21 12.71 -3.81
CA LEU A 23 26.00 13.16 -3.13
C LEU A 23 24.75 12.37 -3.56
N VAL A 24 24.59 12.10 -4.86
CA VAL A 24 23.46 11.32 -5.39
C VAL A 24 23.43 9.91 -4.81
N THR A 25 24.60 9.27 -4.67
CA THR A 25 24.70 7.89 -4.14
C THR A 25 24.15 7.78 -2.71
N VAL A 26 24.33 8.82 -1.88
CA VAL A 26 23.82 8.83 -0.49
C VAL A 26 22.38 9.32 -0.42
N ALA A 27 22.00 10.30 -1.24
CA ALA A 27 20.68 10.93 -1.18
C ALA A 27 19.56 10.08 -1.82
N MET A 28 19.86 9.33 -2.88
CA MET A 28 18.86 8.58 -3.64
C MET A 28 18.10 7.52 -2.80
N PRO A 29 18.73 6.66 -1.98
CA PRO A 29 17.99 5.66 -1.21
C PRO A 29 17.03 6.29 -0.19
N GLY A 30 17.42 7.39 0.46
CA GLY A 30 16.57 8.09 1.42
C GLY A 30 15.30 8.68 0.78
N TYR A 31 15.44 9.26 -0.43
CA TYR A 31 14.29 9.79 -1.16
C TYR A 31 13.31 8.68 -1.59
N ARG A 32 13.83 7.51 -2.03
CA ARG A 32 13.00 6.36 -2.39
C ARG A 32 12.17 5.88 -1.21
N HIS A 33 12.78 5.70 -0.05
CA HIS A 33 12.05 5.29 1.17
C HIS A 33 10.94 6.28 1.57
N TYR A 34 11.20 7.58 1.45
CA TYR A 34 10.19 8.61 1.73
C TYR A 34 8.99 8.50 0.79
N VAL A 35 9.24 8.30 -0.51
CA VAL A 35 8.17 8.15 -1.51
C VAL A 35 7.34 6.90 -1.25
N LEU A 36 7.97 5.78 -0.87
CA LEU A 36 7.25 4.55 -0.53
C LEU A 36 6.39 4.71 0.71
N GLU A 37 6.90 5.35 1.76
CA GLU A 37 6.12 5.58 2.97
C GLU A 37 4.89 6.45 2.66
N SER A 38 5.08 7.50 1.85
CA SER A 38 3.96 8.32 1.39
C SER A 38 2.93 7.55 0.57
N GLN A 39 3.34 6.55 -0.22
CA GLN A 39 2.43 5.67 -0.96
C GLN A 39 1.63 4.76 -0.02
N ARG A 40 2.27 4.25 1.04
CA ARG A 40 1.59 3.42 2.06
C ARG A 40 0.54 4.22 2.81
N ASP A 41 0.90 5.42 3.28
CA ASP A 41 -0.01 6.29 4.01
C ASP A 41 -1.25 6.66 3.19
N ASP A 42 -1.06 6.96 1.89
CA ASP A 42 -2.17 7.22 0.98
C ASP A 42 -3.05 5.97 0.84
N THR A 43 -2.43 4.80 0.63
CA THR A 43 -3.15 3.51 0.50
C THR A 43 -3.94 3.15 1.76
N MET A 44 -3.35 3.30 2.95
CA MET A 44 -4.06 3.09 4.22
C MET A 44 -5.28 4.02 4.33
N THR A 45 -5.14 5.28 3.92
CA THR A 45 -6.23 6.25 3.92
C THR A 45 -7.34 5.85 2.95
N LYS A 46 -6.99 5.38 1.75
CA LYS A 46 -7.95 4.85 0.77
C LYS A 46 -8.66 3.59 1.28
N LEU A 47 -7.94 2.71 1.97
CA LEU A 47 -8.53 1.50 2.53
C LEU A 47 -9.55 1.83 3.64
N LEU A 48 -9.25 2.81 4.50
CA LEU A 48 -10.22 3.31 5.48
C LEU A 48 -11.45 3.95 4.84
N GLN A 49 -11.28 4.61 3.69
CA GLN A 49 -12.40 5.14 2.92
C GLN A 49 -13.34 4.02 2.46
N VAL A 50 -12.80 2.88 1.99
CA VAL A 50 -13.60 1.70 1.63
C VAL A 50 -14.34 1.16 2.83
N VAL A 51 -13.68 0.97 3.97
CA VAL A 51 -14.31 0.52 5.21
C VAL A 51 -15.45 1.45 5.63
N GLN A 52 -15.24 2.78 5.59
CA GLN A 52 -16.29 3.74 5.92
C GLN A 52 -17.50 3.65 4.98
N LEU A 53 -17.27 3.46 3.67
CA LEU A 53 -18.34 3.31 2.70
C LEU A 53 -19.10 2.00 2.88
N GLN A 54 -18.42 0.93 3.27
CA GLN A 54 -19.05 -0.35 3.62
C GLN A 54 -19.98 -0.19 4.83
N GLU A 55 -19.54 0.49 5.88
CA GLU A 55 -20.39 0.76 7.05
C GLU A 55 -21.63 1.59 6.67
N ARG A 56 -21.45 2.58 5.79
CA ARG A 56 -22.57 3.36 5.24
C ARG A 56 -23.50 2.49 4.39
N PHE A 57 -22.96 1.57 3.60
CA PHE A 57 -23.74 0.66 2.78
C PHE A 57 -24.56 -0.31 3.65
N TYR A 58 -23.96 -0.82 4.72
CA TYR A 58 -24.61 -1.69 5.70
C TYR A 58 -25.81 -1.01 6.37
N GLN A 59 -25.71 0.29 6.72
CA GLN A 59 -26.83 1.05 7.29
C GLN A 59 -28.09 1.07 6.40
N ASN A 60 -27.93 0.96 5.08
CA ASN A 60 -29.03 0.99 4.13
C ASN A 60 -29.51 -0.41 3.68
N ASN A 61 -28.60 -1.38 3.62
CA ASN A 61 -28.88 -2.69 3.01
C ASN A 61 -28.80 -3.88 3.98
N VAL A 62 -28.31 -3.66 5.21
CA VAL A 62 -28.11 -4.72 6.24
C VAL A 62 -27.25 -5.88 5.71
N THR A 63 -26.32 -5.56 4.82
CA THR A 63 -25.31 -6.46 4.26
C THR A 63 -24.14 -5.62 3.76
N TYR A 64 -22.94 -6.20 3.71
CA TYR A 64 -21.82 -5.63 2.98
C TYR A 64 -21.87 -6.07 1.51
N THR A 65 -20.99 -5.50 0.69
CA THR A 65 -20.81 -5.87 -0.72
C THR A 65 -19.36 -6.26 -0.97
N ASP A 66 -19.13 -7.21 -1.85
CA ASP A 66 -17.81 -7.55 -2.41
C ASP A 66 -17.49 -6.73 -3.69
N ASP A 67 -18.48 -6.01 -4.24
CA ASP A 67 -18.33 -5.23 -5.46
C ASP A 67 -17.98 -3.77 -5.16
N MET A 68 -16.74 -3.40 -5.50
CA MET A 68 -16.24 -2.02 -5.39
C MET A 68 -17.03 -1.02 -6.23
N ALA A 69 -17.67 -1.45 -7.32
CA ALA A 69 -18.50 -0.57 -8.16
C ALA A 69 -19.80 -0.16 -7.46
N VAL A 70 -20.37 -1.02 -6.61
CA VAL A 70 -21.55 -0.72 -5.80
C VAL A 70 -21.25 0.37 -4.76
N LEU A 71 -20.01 0.44 -4.28
CA LEU A 71 -19.54 1.52 -3.41
C LEU A 71 -19.23 2.83 -4.17
N GLY A 72 -19.39 2.84 -5.50
CA GLY A 72 -19.19 4.01 -6.34
C GLY A 72 -17.76 4.20 -6.86
N PHE A 73 -16.91 3.17 -6.78
CA PHE A 73 -15.57 3.21 -7.35
C PHE A 73 -15.55 2.74 -8.81
N THR A 74 -14.60 3.26 -9.58
CA THR A 74 -14.30 2.71 -10.91
C THR A 74 -13.28 1.59 -10.74
N THR A 75 -13.63 0.40 -11.22
CA THR A 75 -12.79 -0.79 -11.13
C THR A 75 -12.08 -1.08 -12.45
N ASN A 76 -10.94 -1.74 -12.36
CA ASN A 76 -10.23 -2.27 -13.53
C ASN A 76 -10.84 -3.60 -13.99
N GLY A 77 -10.24 -4.22 -15.02
CA GLY A 77 -10.74 -5.48 -15.61
C GLY A 77 -10.74 -6.70 -14.67
N VAL A 78 -10.15 -6.57 -13.47
CA VAL A 78 -10.12 -7.61 -12.43
C VAL A 78 -10.94 -7.22 -11.19
N GLY A 79 -11.74 -6.15 -11.24
CA GLY A 79 -12.62 -5.76 -10.14
C GLY A 79 -11.96 -4.91 -9.05
N GLN A 80 -10.69 -4.53 -9.22
CA GLN A 80 -9.95 -3.74 -8.24
C GLN A 80 -10.13 -2.25 -8.49
N TRP A 81 -10.20 -1.48 -7.40
CA TRP A 81 -10.05 -0.03 -7.48
C TRP A 81 -8.57 0.35 -7.40
N GLU A 82 -8.08 1.05 -8.41
CA GLU A 82 -6.68 1.42 -8.52
C GLU A 82 -6.37 2.70 -7.72
N VAL A 83 -5.49 2.55 -6.74
CA VAL A 83 -4.87 3.66 -6.02
C VAL A 83 -3.75 4.21 -6.89
N ASN A 84 -3.87 5.49 -7.25
CA ASN A 84 -2.93 6.17 -8.11
C ASN A 84 -2.05 7.13 -7.29
N PHE A 85 -0.74 6.92 -7.33
CA PHE A 85 0.24 7.83 -6.76
C PHE A 85 0.99 8.55 -7.88
N ASN A 86 0.91 9.88 -7.91
CA ASN A 86 1.53 10.72 -8.95
C ASN A 86 1.19 10.29 -10.40
N GLY A 87 -0.02 9.77 -10.64
CA GLY A 87 -0.48 9.34 -11.97
C GLY A 87 -0.10 7.91 -12.35
N THR A 88 0.49 7.15 -11.42
CA THR A 88 0.85 5.75 -11.60
C THR A 88 0.01 4.89 -10.65
N ALA A 89 -0.61 3.82 -11.16
CA ALA A 89 -1.32 2.86 -10.34
C ALA A 89 -0.34 2.04 -9.49
N THR A 90 -0.46 2.11 -8.16
CA THR A 90 0.47 1.49 -7.21
C THR A 90 -0.16 0.31 -6.47
N TYR A 91 -1.42 0.43 -6.07
CA TYR A 91 -2.17 -0.63 -5.39
C TYR A 91 -3.53 -0.85 -6.04
N GLY A 92 -4.00 -2.08 -6.04
CA GLY A 92 -5.38 -2.45 -6.31
C GLY A 92 -6.09 -2.80 -5.00
N ILE A 93 -7.22 -2.15 -4.72
CA ILE A 93 -8.06 -2.48 -3.57
C ILE A 93 -9.23 -3.35 -4.02
N GLU A 94 -9.43 -4.46 -3.32
CA GLU A 94 -10.51 -5.42 -3.53
C GLU A 94 -11.17 -5.77 -2.19
N ILE A 95 -12.43 -6.21 -2.24
CA ILE A 95 -13.16 -6.67 -1.06
C ILE A 95 -13.39 -8.16 -1.20
N PHE A 96 -13.09 -8.90 -0.15
CA PHE A 96 -13.36 -10.32 -0.06
C PHE A 96 -14.32 -10.62 1.09
N THR A 97 -15.01 -11.75 0.96
CA THR A 97 -15.73 -12.38 2.06
C THR A 97 -14.76 -12.92 3.11
N CYS A 98 -15.23 -12.98 4.35
CA CYS A 98 -14.49 -13.59 5.45
C CYS A 98 -14.73 -15.10 5.52
N ASP A 99 -14.42 -15.82 4.44
CA ASP A 99 -14.75 -17.24 4.26
C ASP A 99 -13.59 -18.21 4.61
N ASP A 100 -12.47 -17.68 5.06
CA ASP A 100 -11.33 -18.48 5.49
C ASP A 100 -11.51 -18.98 6.93
N ASN A 101 -11.67 -20.30 7.11
CA ASN A 101 -11.88 -20.90 8.43
C ASN A 101 -10.66 -20.83 9.37
N ILE A 102 -9.48 -20.52 8.84
CA ILE A 102 -8.26 -20.36 9.64
C ILE A 102 -8.18 -18.93 10.19
N ILE A 103 -8.67 -17.96 9.41
CA ILE A 103 -8.69 -16.54 9.81
C ILE A 103 -9.98 -16.20 10.58
N TYR A 104 -11.09 -16.82 10.20
CA TYR A 104 -12.42 -16.59 10.72
C TYR A 104 -13.02 -17.93 11.17
N PRO A 105 -12.79 -18.35 12.43
CA PRO A 105 -13.27 -19.63 12.92
C PRO A 105 -14.81 -19.76 12.89
N ASP A 106 -15.51 -18.62 12.92
CA ASP A 106 -16.95 -18.52 12.87
C ASP A 106 -17.54 -18.54 11.45
N LEU A 107 -16.70 -18.55 10.40
CA LEU A 107 -17.08 -18.53 8.99
C LEU A 107 -18.24 -17.56 8.68
N PRO A 108 -18.08 -16.27 9.01
CA PRO A 108 -19.12 -15.27 8.83
C PRO A 108 -19.40 -15.02 7.35
N ASP A 109 -20.68 -14.92 7.02
CA ASP A 109 -21.14 -14.52 5.69
C ASP A 109 -20.87 -13.02 5.43
N ILE A 110 -21.01 -12.58 4.17
CA ILE A 110 -20.85 -11.17 3.74
C ILE A 110 -21.80 -10.20 4.47
N ARG A 111 -22.81 -10.72 5.18
CA ARG A 111 -23.72 -9.93 6.03
C ARG A 111 -23.12 -9.58 7.38
N GLN A 112 -22.06 -10.27 7.79
CA GLN A 112 -21.45 -10.17 9.11
C GLN A 112 -20.00 -9.70 9.03
N CYS A 113 -19.32 -9.96 7.93
CA CYS A 113 -17.91 -9.65 7.79
C CYS A 113 -17.50 -9.42 6.34
N PHE A 114 -16.57 -8.49 6.15
CA PHE A 114 -15.82 -8.30 4.91
C PHE A 114 -14.36 -8.00 5.26
N ILE A 115 -13.45 -8.28 4.32
CA ILE A 115 -12.06 -7.85 4.40
C ILE A 115 -11.73 -7.06 3.14
N ALA A 116 -11.30 -5.82 3.30
CA ALA A 116 -10.75 -5.02 2.23
C ALA A 116 -9.24 -5.21 2.19
N VAL A 117 -8.70 -5.57 1.04
CA VAL A 117 -7.28 -5.86 0.84
C VAL A 117 -6.72 -4.95 -0.25
N ALA A 118 -5.60 -4.30 0.03
CA ALA A 118 -4.81 -3.57 -0.95
C ALA A 118 -3.58 -4.39 -1.33
N THR A 119 -3.51 -4.78 -2.60
CA THR A 119 -2.39 -5.54 -3.17
C THR A 119 -1.55 -4.63 -4.09
N PRO A 120 -0.21 -4.73 -4.05
CA PRO A 120 0.63 -3.95 -4.95
C PRO A 120 0.46 -4.44 -6.40
N ILE A 121 0.32 -3.51 -7.34
CA ILE A 121 0.18 -3.84 -8.76
C ILE A 121 1.58 -4.17 -9.32
N THR A 122 1.71 -5.32 -9.99
CA THR A 122 3.00 -5.81 -10.49
C THR A 122 3.54 -4.95 -11.64
N GLY A 123 4.87 -4.80 -11.70
CA GLY A 123 5.56 -4.14 -12.81
C GLY A 123 5.67 -2.61 -12.73
N VAL A 124 5.15 -2.01 -11.66
CA VAL A 124 5.27 -0.56 -11.39
C VAL A 124 6.18 -0.25 -10.20
N ALA A 125 6.62 -1.29 -9.50
CA ALA A 125 7.66 -1.25 -8.50
C ALA A 125 8.65 -2.40 -8.74
N ASP A 126 9.93 -2.08 -8.91
CA ASP A 126 11.05 -3.02 -8.70
C ASP A 126 11.16 -3.44 -7.20
N GLU A 127 10.11 -3.20 -6.41
CA GLU A 127 10.09 -3.18 -4.95
C GLU A 127 8.85 -3.89 -4.39
N ASP A 128 8.38 -4.95 -5.04
CA ASP A 128 7.30 -5.84 -4.54
C ASP A 128 7.57 -6.30 -3.09
N SER A 129 8.85 -6.40 -2.69
CA SER A 129 9.23 -6.71 -1.31
C SER A 129 9.00 -5.57 -0.32
N PHE A 130 9.04 -4.31 -0.75
CA PHE A 130 8.85 -3.17 0.16
C PHE A 130 7.38 -2.77 0.23
N MET A 131 6.61 -2.85 -0.85
CA MET A 131 5.26 -2.30 -0.87
C MET A 131 4.25 -3.09 -0.03
N GLY A 132 4.41 -4.41 0.12
CA GLY A 132 3.61 -5.21 1.06
C GLY A 132 2.10 -5.22 0.80
N LEU A 133 1.36 -6.05 1.54
CA LEU A 133 -0.10 -6.15 1.48
C LEU A 133 -0.72 -5.41 2.66
N PHE A 134 -1.79 -4.65 2.42
CA PHE A 134 -2.59 -4.03 3.49
C PHE A 134 -3.95 -4.70 3.58
N ALA A 135 -4.42 -4.94 4.78
CA ALA A 135 -5.77 -5.45 5.01
C ALA A 135 -6.47 -4.70 6.14
N ALA A 136 -7.77 -4.46 5.95
CA ALA A 136 -8.67 -3.91 6.95
C ALA A 136 -10.02 -4.63 6.91
N ASP A 137 -10.66 -4.80 8.06
CA ASP A 137 -12.00 -5.37 8.15
C ASP A 137 -12.94 -4.55 9.03
N ASN A 138 -14.20 -4.98 9.09
CA ASN A 138 -15.24 -4.39 9.92
C ASN A 138 -15.07 -4.67 11.43
N ARG A 139 -14.20 -5.61 11.80
CA ARG A 139 -13.86 -5.91 13.21
C ARG A 139 -12.75 -5.00 13.73
N GLY A 140 -12.27 -4.07 12.89
CA GLY A 140 -11.25 -3.09 13.24
C GLY A 140 -9.83 -3.62 13.14
N ARG A 141 -9.63 -4.81 12.56
CA ARG A 141 -8.30 -5.36 12.33
C ARG A 141 -7.65 -4.63 11.17
N ARG A 142 -6.37 -4.35 11.35
CA ARG A 142 -5.57 -3.46 10.50
C ARG A 142 -4.18 -4.03 10.43
N VAL A 143 -3.86 -4.65 9.31
CA VAL A 143 -2.66 -5.46 9.16
C VAL A 143 -1.88 -4.97 7.95
N LEU A 144 -0.56 -5.00 8.10
CA LEU A 144 0.43 -4.79 7.06
C LEU A 144 1.32 -6.03 7.00
N ASP A 145 1.36 -6.73 5.86
CA ASP A 145 2.33 -7.79 5.63
C ASP A 145 3.47 -7.29 4.76
N PHE A 146 4.66 -7.22 5.35
CA PHE A 146 5.88 -6.83 4.66
C PHE A 146 6.52 -8.04 4.00
N ASN A 147 6.54 -8.06 2.66
CA ASN A 147 7.20 -9.10 1.87
C ASN A 147 6.79 -10.54 2.20
N LYS A 148 5.58 -10.76 2.74
CA LYS A 148 5.13 -12.09 3.21
C LYS A 148 6.02 -12.70 4.31
N LEU A 149 6.78 -11.87 5.04
CA LEU A 149 7.73 -12.33 6.07
C LEU A 149 7.36 -11.80 7.45
N VAL A 150 7.06 -10.50 7.57
CA VAL A 150 6.77 -9.85 8.87
C VAL A 150 5.42 -9.18 8.83
N ILE A 151 4.55 -9.55 9.78
CA ILE A 151 3.25 -8.92 9.97
C ILE A 151 3.42 -7.76 10.95
N ARG A 152 2.87 -6.60 10.60
CA ARG A 152 2.88 -5.39 11.41
C ARG A 152 1.48 -4.84 11.59
N ASP A 153 1.27 -4.13 12.69
CA ASP A 153 0.14 -3.22 12.78
C ASP A 153 0.39 -1.99 11.90
N TRP A 154 -0.63 -1.15 11.73
CA TRP A 154 -0.47 0.11 10.99
C TRP A 154 0.36 1.17 11.73
N SER A 155 0.73 0.92 12.99
CA SER A 155 1.66 1.76 13.74
C SER A 155 3.12 1.33 13.52
N GLY A 156 3.35 0.29 12.71
CA GLY A 156 4.68 -0.23 12.40
C GLY A 156 5.25 -1.18 13.47
N ASN A 157 4.47 -1.58 14.47
CA ASN A 157 4.90 -2.57 15.46
C ASN A 157 4.80 -3.97 14.86
N ASP A 158 5.85 -4.78 15.02
CA ASP A 158 5.83 -6.19 14.66
C ASP A 158 4.77 -6.91 15.51
N LEU A 159 3.81 -7.54 14.84
CA LEU A 159 2.84 -8.40 15.48
C LEU A 159 3.45 -9.80 15.58
N ASP A 160 3.52 -10.33 16.80
CA ASP A 160 3.91 -11.71 16.96
C ASP A 160 2.82 -12.64 16.40
N ASN A 161 3.23 -13.85 16.03
CA ASN A 161 2.31 -14.84 15.49
C ASN A 161 1.13 -15.15 16.45
N ALA A 162 1.28 -14.87 17.75
CA ALA A 162 0.24 -15.05 18.75
C ALA A 162 -0.77 -13.89 18.82
N ALA A 163 -0.36 -12.65 18.52
CA ALA A 163 -1.25 -11.49 18.47
C ALA A 163 -2.06 -11.40 17.17
N CYS A 164 -1.67 -12.13 16.12
CA CYS A 164 -2.53 -12.35 14.96
C CYS A 164 -2.39 -13.78 14.39
N PRO A 165 -2.98 -14.80 15.07
CA PRO A 165 -2.93 -16.20 14.61
C PRO A 165 -3.55 -16.38 13.21
N GLU A 166 -4.59 -15.59 12.96
CA GLU A 166 -5.36 -15.50 11.73
C GLU A 166 -4.57 -14.83 10.58
N CYS A 167 -3.56 -14.00 10.85
CA CYS A 167 -2.75 -13.36 9.79
C CYS A 167 -1.73 -14.32 9.14
N ILE A 168 -1.40 -15.45 9.78
CA ILE A 168 -0.29 -16.33 9.38
C ILE A 168 -0.70 -17.33 8.31
N ALA A 169 -1.98 -17.73 8.31
CA ALA A 169 -2.41 -18.92 7.61
C ALA A 169 -2.60 -18.74 6.10
N ASN A 170 -2.82 -17.52 5.62
CA ASN A 170 -3.31 -17.33 4.25
C ASN A 170 -2.56 -16.28 3.40
N ARG A 171 -1.24 -16.19 3.57
CA ARG A 171 -0.33 -15.37 2.73
C ARG A 171 -0.36 -15.70 1.21
N GLY A 172 -1.08 -16.76 0.82
CA GLY A 172 -1.08 -17.33 -0.53
C GLY A 172 -2.33 -17.04 -1.37
N ASN A 173 -3.45 -16.60 -0.77
CA ASN A 173 -4.75 -16.55 -1.44
C ASN A 173 -5.36 -15.14 -1.58
N TYR A 174 -4.62 -14.09 -1.21
CA TYR A 174 -4.99 -12.69 -1.43
C TYR A 174 -3.94 -11.98 -2.28
#